data_AF-A0A329VCT3-F1
#
_entry.id   AF-A0A329VCT3-F1
#
_cell.length_a   1.000
_cell.length_b   1.000
_cell.length_c   1.000
_cell.angle_alpha   90.00
_cell.angle_beta   90.00
_cell.angle_gamma   90.00
#
_symmetry.space_group_name_H-M   'P 1'
#
loop_
_entity.id
_entity.type
_entity.pdbx_description
1 polymer ?
#
loop_
_entity_poly.entity_id
_entity_poly.type
_entity_poly.pdbx_seq_one_letter_code
_entity_poly.pdbx_strand_id
1 'polypeptide(L)' 'MGLIVSDLVRITLTKIVKEKALPFEMRVPNKLTAETLAKSDRDENIHQAKDADDLFDQLGI' A
#
# COMPACT_ATOMS: atom_id res chain seq x y z
N MET A 1 -8.48 -11.67 -25.98
CA MET A 1 -7.09 -11.16 -26.06
C MET A 1 -6.18 -12.36 -26.30
N GLY A 2 -5.58 -12.49 -27.48
CA GLY A 2 -4.84 -13.69 -27.92
C GLY A 2 -3.45 -13.87 -27.29
N LEU A 3 -3.32 -13.60 -25.99
CA LEU A 3 -2.08 -13.75 -25.24
C LEU A 3 -2.04 -15.14 -24.61
N ILE A 4 -0.92 -15.84 -24.74
CA ILE A 4 -0.65 -17.04 -23.95
C ILE A 4 0.00 -16.66 -22.61
N VAL A 5 -0.03 -17.56 -21.63
CA VAL A 5 0.53 -17.34 -20.28
C VAL A 5 1.96 -16.84 -20.34
N SER A 6 2.78 -17.41 -21.22
CA SER A 6 4.19 -17.02 -21.40
C SER A 6 4.35 -15.57 -21.86
N ASP A 7 3.41 -15.04 -22.66
CA ASP A 7 3.44 -13.65 -23.10
C ASP A 7 3.10 -12.72 -21.95
N LEU A 8 2.09 -13.07 -21.14
CA LEU A 8 1.73 -12.32 -19.95
C LEU A 8 2.90 -12.21 -18.97
N VAL A 9 3.60 -13.33 -18.72
CA VAL A 9 4.78 -13.35 -17.83
C VAL A 9 5.87 -12.43 -18.36
N ARG A 10 6.22 -12.52 -19.65
CA ARG A 10 7.25 -11.67 -20.27
C ARG A 10 6.90 -10.19 -20.18
N ILE A 11 5.66 -9.83 -20.50
CA ILE A 11 5.19 -8.44 -20.46
C ILE A 11 5.25 -7.90 -19.02
N THR A 12 4.78 -8.69 -18.05
CA THR A 12 4.75 -8.33 -16.62
C THR A 12 6.17 -8.09 -16.08
N LEU A 13 7.09 -9.02 -16.32
CA LEU A 13 8.47 -8.91 -15.85
C LEU A 13 9.20 -7.72 -16.49
N THR A 14 8.98 -7.50 -17.79
CA THR A 14 9.54 -6.33 -18.50
C THR A 14 9.08 -5.02 -17.87
N LYS A 15 7.78 -4.93 -17.52
CA LYS A 15 7.21 -3.75 -16.87
C LYS A 15 7.82 -3.52 -15.49
N ILE A 16 7.97 -4.57 -14.68
CA ILE A 16 8.61 -4.50 -13.34
C ILE A 16 10.04 -3.97 -13.43
N VAL A 17 10.84 -4.48 -14.37
CA VAL A 17 12.24 -4.05 -14.51
C VAL A 17 12.34 -2.59 -14.89
N LYS A 18 11.45 -2.12 -15.78
CA LYS A 18 11.41 -0.74 -16.26
C LYS A 18 10.93 0.25 -15.21
N GLU A 19 9.87 -0.10 -14.48
CA GLU A 19 9.19 0.80 -13.54
C GLU A 19 9.71 0.66 -12.11
N LYS A 20 10.51 -0.36 -11.81
CA LYS A 20 11.00 -0.70 -10.46
C LYS A 20 9.86 -0.84 -9.45
N ALA A 21 8.68 -1.20 -9.93
CA ALA A 21 7.45 -1.31 -9.16
C ALA A 21 6.64 -2.51 -9.67
N LEU A 22 5.72 -2.99 -8.83
CA LEU A 22 4.76 -4.01 -9.25
C LEU A 22 3.76 -3.40 -10.25
N PRO A 23 3.37 -4.13 -11.31
CA PRO A 23 2.58 -3.59 -12.40
C PRO A 23 1.08 -3.60 -12.12
N PHE A 24 0.70 -3.86 -10.87
CA PHE A 24 -0.67 -3.85 -10.37
C PHE A 24 -0.76 -2.85 -9.24
N GLU A 25 -1.85 -2.09 -9.23
CA GLU A 25 -2.19 -1.28 -8.08
C GLU A 25 -2.49 -2.20 -6.89
N MET A 26 -1.82 -1.98 -5.76
CA MET A 26 -2.07 -2.71 -4.52
C MET A 26 -3.40 -2.24 -3.89
N ARG A 27 -4.51 -2.43 -4.61
CA ARG A 27 -5.82 -1.86 -4.27
C ARG A 27 -6.54 -2.60 -3.15
N VAL A 28 -6.17 -3.84 -2.87
CA VAL A 28 -6.85 -4.66 -1.87
C VAL A 28 -5.97 -4.70 -0.62
N PRO A 29 -6.33 -3.94 0.44
CA PRO A 29 -5.63 -4.04 1.70
C PRO A 29 -5.72 -5.47 2.23
N ASN A 30 -4.68 -5.92 2.92
CA ASN A 30 -4.80 -7.16 3.68
C ASN A 30 -5.81 -6.97 4.84
N LYS A 31 -6.20 -8.09 5.46
CA LYS A 31 -7.20 -8.09 6.54
C LYS A 31 -6.88 -7.09 7.65
N LEU A 32 -5.63 -7.05 8.11
CA LEU A 32 -5.21 -6.15 9.18
C LEU A 32 -5.34 -4.68 8.77
N THR A 33 -4.86 -4.31 7.58
CA THR A 33 -4.97 -2.95 7.07
C THR A 33 -6.43 -2.52 6.91
N ALA A 34 -7.29 -3.40 6.39
CA ALA A 34 -8.72 -3.12 6.25
C ALA A 34 -9.40 -2.92 7.62
N GLU A 35 -9.07 -3.76 8.61
CA GLU A 35 -9.59 -3.65 9.97
C GLU A 35 -9.11 -2.37 10.66
N THR A 36 -7.83 -2.00 10.51
CA THR A 36 -7.29 -0.75 11.06
C THR A 36 -7.96 0.46 10.44
N LEU A 37 -8.12 0.51 9.11
CA LEU A 37 -8.85 1.59 8.44
C LEU A 37 -10.29 1.69 8.95
N ALA A 38 -11.00 0.57 9.06
CA ALA A 38 -12.37 0.55 9.56
C ALA A 38 -12.49 1.00 11.04
N LYS A 39 -11.47 0.76 11.87
CA LYS A 39 -11.39 1.28 13.25
C LYS A 39 -11.15 2.78 13.25
N SER A 40 -10.21 3.25 12.43
CA SER A 40 -9.92 4.67 12.26
C SER A 40 -11.13 5.46 11.76
N ASP A 41 -11.92 4.91 10.84
CA ASP A 41 -13.18 5.50 10.37
C ASP A 41 -14.25 5.63 11.46
N ARG A 42 -14.12 4.88 12.57
CA ARG A 42 -14.98 4.96 13.76
C ARG A 42 -14.35 5.78 14.88
N ASP A 43 -13.30 6.55 14.59
CA ASP A 43 -12.51 7.32 15.55
C ASP A 43 -11.85 6.46 16.66
N GLU A 44 -11.67 5.15 16.42
CA GLU A 44 -11.00 4.24 17.34
C GLU A 44 -9.48 4.22 17.09
N ASN A 45 -8.68 4.32 18.16
CA ASN A 45 -7.20 4.33 18.10
C ASN A 45 -6.61 5.46 17.24
N ILE A 46 -7.22 6.64 17.25
CA ILE A 46 -6.68 7.85 16.62
C ILE A 46 -5.83 8.62 17.62
N HIS A 47 -4.64 9.04 17.17
CA HIS A 47 -3.72 9.91 17.91
C HIS A 47 -3.58 11.23 17.15
N GLN A 48 -3.53 12.34 17.88
CA GLN A 48 -3.36 13.67 17.30
C GLN A 48 -2.03 14.26 17.73
N ALA A 49 -1.34 14.87 16.76
CA ALA A 49 -0.12 15.64 16.98
C ALA A 49 -0.34 17.09 16.52
N LYS A 50 0.30 18.04 17.20
CA LYS A 50 0.15 19.48 16.94
C LYS A 50 0.97 19.95 15.73
N ASP A 51 2.14 19.34 15.54
CA ASP A 51 3.08 19.65 14.48
C ASP A 51 3.94 18.41 14.15
N ALA A 52 4.89 18.57 13.23
CA ALA A 52 5.76 17.47 12.79
C ALA A 52 6.71 17.00 13.90
N ASP A 53 7.21 17.92 14.72
CA ASP A 53 8.15 17.59 15.80
C ASP A 53 7.43 16.76 16.88
N ASP A 54 6.23 17.17 17.29
CA ASP A 54 5.36 16.42 18.22
C ASP A 54 4.96 15.04 17.64
N LEU A 55 4.73 14.93 16.33
CA LEU A 55 4.45 13.65 15.69
C LEU A 55 5.66 12.69 15.76
N PHE A 56 6.85 13.18 15.46
CA PHE A 56 8.07 12.36 15.49
C PHE A 56 8.42 11.94 16.92
N ASP A 57 8.27 12.84 17.89
CA ASP A 57 8.42 12.52 19.32
C ASP A 57 7.44 11.43 19.77
N GLN A 58 6.17 11.50 19.37
CA GLN A 58 5.16 10.48 19.68
C GLN A 58 5.43 9.13 18.99
N LEU A 59 6.04 9.14 17.80
CA LEU A 59 6.41 7.94 17.04
C LEU A 59 7.77 7.36 17.46
N GLY A 60 8.59 8.10 18.20
CA GLY A 60 9.90 7.69 18.66
C GLY A 60 10.93 7.55 17.53
N ILE A 61 10.82 8.36 16.48
CA ILE A 61 11.70 8.35 15.30
C ILE A 61 12.33 9.72 15.03
#